data_AF-V5GWU2-F1
#
_entry.id   AF-V5GWU2-F1
#
_cell.length_a   1.000
_cell.length_b   1.000
_cell.length_c   1.000
_cell.angle_alpha   90.00
_cell.angle_beta   90.00
_cell.angle_gamma   90.00
#
_symmetry.space_group_name_H-M   'P 1'
#
loop_
_entity.id
_entity.type
_entity.pdbx_description
1 polymer ?
#
loop_
_entity_poly.entity_id
_entity_poly.type
_entity_poly.pdbx_seq_one_letter_code
_entity_poly.pdbx_strand_id
1 'polypeptide(L)'
;KLFMLEFAPRKYTNRYIIHKIVDKVRRHEFDVGSAEVKIAKWTGIIRALQEVLEEFPRNKKLKVNLKELIDQRKKHLKYLRRWDYKKFEWLLENLNIIYKPTPTNIHPVTRKDSLRKLTQIYCDDIKEKRLDAYKLKLESEQPAFLEEKIRALQFIRDEQMECGIEVTVTQKEIDDVKEQLKQLNNLSRKNND
;
A
#
# COMPACT_ATOMS: atom_id res chain seq x y z
N LYS A 1 -44.80 22.75 18.10
CA LYS A 1 -43.94 22.72 16.88
C LYS A 1 -42.67 23.58 17.02
N LEU A 2 -42.67 24.67 17.79
CA LEU A 2 -41.53 25.60 17.92
C LEU A 2 -40.19 24.96 18.38
N PHE A 3 -40.22 23.87 19.15
CA PHE A 3 -39.03 23.22 19.74
C PHE A 3 -38.43 22.09 18.89
N MET A 4 -38.81 21.96 17.62
CA MET A 4 -38.24 20.96 16.73
C MET A 4 -36.86 21.39 16.22
N LEU A 5 -36.00 20.41 15.92
CA LEU A 5 -34.61 20.67 15.47
C LEU A 5 -34.55 21.50 14.18
N GLU A 6 -35.57 21.38 13.32
CA GLU A 6 -35.72 22.13 12.07
C GLU A 6 -35.77 23.66 12.28
N PHE A 7 -36.37 24.11 13.38
CA PHE A 7 -36.49 25.54 13.72
C PHE A 7 -35.36 26.01 14.65
N ALA A 8 -34.46 25.12 15.05
CA ALA A 8 -33.38 25.43 15.97
C ALA A 8 -32.16 26.01 15.22
N PRO A 9 -31.40 26.92 15.85
CA PRO A 9 -30.14 27.40 15.29
C PRO A 9 -29.15 26.26 14.98
N ARG A 10 -28.32 26.43 13.94
CA ARG A 10 -27.31 25.44 13.47
C ARG A 10 -26.40 24.87 14.58
N LYS A 11 -26.15 25.62 15.66
CA LYS A 11 -25.38 25.11 16.81
C LYS A 11 -26.00 23.86 17.44
N TYR A 12 -27.34 23.74 17.44
CA TYR A 12 -28.05 22.62 18.02
C TYR A 12 -28.05 21.40 17.09
N THR A 13 -28.22 21.60 15.78
CA THR A 13 -28.08 20.52 14.79
C THR A 13 -26.67 19.95 14.82
N ASN A 14 -25.65 20.81 14.82
CA ASN A 14 -24.25 20.38 14.94
C ASN A 14 -23.99 19.62 16.23
N ARG A 15 -24.50 20.11 17.37
CA ARG A 15 -24.36 19.42 18.67
C ARG A 15 -25.01 18.04 18.63
N TYR A 16 -26.20 17.91 18.06
CA TYR A 16 -26.90 16.64 17.91
C TYR A 16 -26.14 15.66 17.02
N ILE A 17 -25.64 16.12 15.86
CA ILE A 17 -24.84 15.29 14.94
C ILE A 17 -23.55 14.82 15.61
N ILE A 18 -22.84 15.72 16.32
CA ILE A 18 -21.62 15.38 17.05
C ILE A 18 -21.92 14.34 18.13
N HIS A 19 -22.99 14.51 18.90
CA HIS A 19 -23.41 13.54 19.92
C HIS A 19 -23.68 12.18 19.29
N LYS A 20 -24.46 12.12 18.21
CA LYS A 20 -24.74 10.88 17.47
C LYS A 20 -23.48 10.16 16.98
N ILE A 21 -22.43 10.90 16.62
CA ILE A 21 -21.13 10.32 16.22
C ILE A 21 -20.37 9.79 17.43
N VAL A 22 -20.35 10.55 18.54
CA VAL A 22 -19.73 10.13 19.81
C VAL A 22 -20.40 8.89 20.38
N ASP A 23 -21.73 8.79 20.23
CA ASP A 23 -22.53 7.71 20.77
C ASP A 23 -22.18 6.34 20.19
N LYS A 24 -21.68 6.32 18.95
CA LYS A 24 -21.21 5.08 18.30
C LYS A 24 -19.93 4.53 18.92
N VAL A 25 -19.20 5.37 19.66
CA VAL A 25 -17.81 5.10 20.05
C VAL A 25 -17.62 5.11 21.57
N ARG A 26 -18.49 5.79 22.32
CA ARG A 26 -18.42 5.88 23.79
C ARG A 26 -18.57 4.50 24.45
N ARG A 27 -17.82 4.27 25.53
CA ARG A 27 -17.88 3.01 26.29
C ARG A 27 -19.08 2.95 27.23
N HIS A 28 -19.43 4.09 27.80
CA HIS A 28 -20.58 4.28 28.68
C HIS A 28 -21.18 5.67 28.44
N GLU A 29 -22.37 5.93 29.00
CA GLU A 29 -23.16 7.13 28.70
C GLU A 29 -22.39 8.44 28.99
N PHE A 30 -21.68 8.49 30.12
CA PHE A 30 -20.90 9.64 30.58
C PHE A 30 -19.43 9.66 30.10
N ASP A 31 -19.05 8.83 29.13
CA ASP A 31 -17.67 8.81 28.63
C ASP A 31 -17.42 10.02 27.72
N VAL A 32 -16.69 11.01 28.24
CA VAL A 32 -16.33 12.24 27.52
C VAL A 32 -14.80 12.32 27.30
N GLY A 33 -14.03 11.56 28.08
CA GLY A 33 -12.59 11.73 28.23
C GLY A 33 -11.74 10.77 27.41
N SER A 34 -12.31 9.66 26.96
CA SER A 34 -11.58 8.62 26.23
C SER A 34 -11.02 9.13 24.90
N ALA A 35 -9.95 8.47 24.42
CA ALA A 35 -9.28 8.87 23.18
C ALA A 35 -10.22 8.70 21.98
N GLU A 36 -11.02 7.64 22.01
CA GLU A 36 -12.00 7.29 20.99
C GLU A 36 -13.11 8.36 20.91
N VAL A 37 -13.66 8.78 22.06
CA VAL A 37 -14.67 9.85 22.14
C VAL A 37 -14.11 11.19 21.67
N LYS A 38 -12.88 11.54 22.06
CA LYS A 38 -12.22 12.77 21.58
C LYS A 38 -12.06 12.77 20.06
N ILE A 39 -11.61 11.65 19.48
CA ILE A 39 -11.47 11.48 18.02
C ILE A 39 -12.84 11.61 17.32
N ALA A 40 -13.88 10.97 17.87
CA ALA A 40 -15.25 11.06 17.36
C ALA A 40 -15.78 12.50 17.40
N LYS A 41 -15.59 13.20 18.51
CA LYS A 41 -15.97 14.60 18.69
C LYS A 41 -15.27 15.52 17.69
N TRP A 42 -13.95 15.43 17.56
CA TRP A 42 -13.22 16.22 16.56
C TRP A 42 -13.66 15.88 15.14
N THR A 43 -13.97 14.62 14.84
CA THR A 43 -14.46 14.20 13.53
C THR A 43 -15.80 14.85 13.20
N GLY A 44 -16.73 14.90 14.16
CA GLY A 44 -18.01 15.61 13.99
C GLY A 44 -17.82 17.11 13.79
N ILE A 45 -16.94 17.75 14.57
CA ILE A 45 -16.63 19.19 14.43
C ILE A 45 -15.97 19.47 13.07
N ILE A 46 -15.01 18.65 12.64
CA ILE A 46 -14.34 18.78 11.34
C ILE A 46 -15.37 18.74 10.21
N ARG A 47 -16.31 17.79 10.21
CA ARG A 47 -17.38 17.69 9.20
C ARG A 47 -18.25 18.95 9.18
N ALA A 48 -18.69 19.43 10.35
CA ALA A 48 -19.49 20.65 10.43
C ALA A 48 -18.72 21.90 9.96
N LEU A 49 -17.42 21.99 10.25
CA LEU A 49 -16.58 23.10 9.79
C LEU A 49 -16.23 23.02 8.30
N GLN A 50 -16.17 21.82 7.71
CA GLN A 50 -15.96 21.64 6.27
C GLN A 50 -17.10 22.28 5.47
N GLU A 51 -18.35 22.03 5.84
CA GLU A 51 -19.52 22.66 5.20
C GLU A 51 -19.45 24.20 5.26
N VAL A 52 -19.04 24.77 6.40
CA VAL A 52 -18.88 26.23 6.55
C VAL A 52 -17.70 26.74 5.72
N LEU A 53 -16.62 25.97 5.62
CA LEU A 53 -15.44 26.35 4.84
C LEU A 53 -15.73 26.34 3.33
N GLU A 54 -16.58 25.43 2.86
CA GLU A 54 -17.06 25.37 1.47
C GLU A 54 -17.84 26.63 1.11
N GLU A 55 -18.72 27.10 2.00
CA GLU A 55 -19.47 28.35 1.83
C GLU A 55 -18.56 29.59 1.96
N PHE A 56 -17.60 29.59 2.89
CA PHE A 56 -16.74 30.74 3.20
C PHE A 56 -15.23 30.42 3.09
N PRO A 57 -14.71 30.19 1.86
CA PRO A 57 -13.34 29.72 1.67
C PRO A 57 -12.26 30.77 2.03
N ARG A 58 -12.62 32.05 2.16
CA ARG A 58 -11.68 33.14 2.51
C ARG A 58 -11.48 33.32 4.02
N ASN A 59 -12.23 32.60 4.86
CA ASN A 59 -12.12 32.72 6.31
C ASN A 59 -10.82 32.07 6.85
N LYS A 60 -9.80 32.89 7.11
CA LYS A 60 -8.49 32.44 7.61
C LYS A 60 -8.56 31.82 9.01
N LYS A 61 -9.37 32.39 9.91
CA LYS A 61 -9.52 31.90 11.29
C LYS A 61 -10.09 30.48 11.29
N LEU A 62 -11.12 30.24 10.48
CA LEU A 62 -11.72 28.92 10.34
C LEU A 62 -10.71 27.88 9.80
N LYS A 63 -9.91 28.25 8.79
CA LYS A 63 -8.86 27.39 8.24
C LYS A 63 -7.82 26.97 9.30
N VAL A 64 -7.40 27.91 10.17
CA VAL A 64 -6.48 27.61 11.28
C VAL A 64 -7.12 26.63 12.25
N ASN A 65 -8.33 26.92 12.73
CA ASN A 65 -9.05 26.07 13.68
C ASN A 65 -9.27 24.66 13.12
N LEU A 66 -9.66 24.55 11.83
CA LEU A 66 -9.87 23.27 11.17
C LEU A 66 -8.57 22.46 11.09
N LYS A 67 -7.46 23.12 10.75
CA LYS A 67 -6.14 22.48 10.70
C LYS A 67 -5.72 21.95 12.07
N GLU A 68 -5.87 22.75 13.11
CA GLU A 68 -5.55 22.36 14.49
C GLU A 68 -6.36 21.13 14.94
N LEU A 69 -7.67 21.10 14.63
CA LEU A 69 -8.53 19.95 14.95
C LEU A 69 -8.10 18.68 14.19
N ILE A 70 -7.72 18.81 12.91
CA ILE A 70 -7.20 17.70 12.11
C ILE A 70 -5.91 17.17 12.74
N ASP A 71 -5.00 18.05 13.16
CA ASP A 71 -3.71 17.67 13.74
C ASP A 71 -3.88 17.07 15.15
N GLN A 72 -4.80 17.58 15.97
CA GLN A 72 -5.20 16.97 17.24
C GLN A 72 -5.73 15.55 17.01
N ARG A 73 -6.66 15.37 16.06
CA ARG A 73 -7.19 14.05 15.71
C ARG A 73 -6.09 13.09 15.24
N LYS A 74 -5.18 13.54 14.38
CA LYS A 74 -4.04 12.73 13.91
C LYS A 74 -3.12 12.30 15.06
N LYS A 75 -2.83 13.21 16.00
CA LYS A 75 -2.02 12.91 17.20
C LYS A 75 -2.66 11.79 18.02
N HIS A 76 -3.96 11.84 18.25
CA HIS A 76 -4.66 10.81 19.01
C HIS A 76 -4.83 9.49 18.26
N LEU A 77 -5.02 9.52 16.93
CA LEU A 77 -4.98 8.30 16.12
C LEU A 77 -3.61 7.62 16.17
N LYS A 78 -2.52 8.39 16.12
CA LYS A 78 -1.16 7.86 16.29
C LYS A 78 -0.95 7.26 17.68
N TYR A 79 -1.48 7.91 18.72
CA TYR A 79 -1.43 7.39 20.09
C TYR A 79 -2.20 6.06 20.21
N LEU A 80 -3.45 6.02 19.71
CA LEU A 80 -4.29 4.83 19.77
C LEU A 80 -3.67 3.67 18.99
N ARG A 81 -3.11 3.93 17.79
CA ARG A 81 -2.40 2.92 17.00
C ARG A 81 -1.21 2.29 17.75
N ARG A 82 -0.53 3.06 18.61
CA ARG A 82 0.59 2.56 19.43
C ARG A 82 0.10 1.78 20.65
N TRP A 83 -0.99 2.22 21.26
CA TRP A 83 -1.48 1.67 22.53
C TRP A 83 -2.35 0.43 22.34
N ASP A 84 -3.35 0.50 21.46
CA ASP A 84 -4.31 -0.57 21.20
C ASP A 84 -4.72 -0.56 19.72
N TYR A 85 -4.09 -1.46 18.97
CA TYR A 85 -4.28 -1.55 17.53
C TYR A 85 -5.69 -2.01 17.13
N LYS A 86 -6.30 -2.92 17.91
CA LYS A 86 -7.65 -3.43 17.63
C LYS A 86 -8.69 -2.33 17.76
N LYS A 87 -8.59 -1.52 18.82
CA LYS A 87 -9.45 -0.33 18.98
C LYS A 87 -9.22 0.71 17.91
N PHE A 88 -7.98 0.87 17.46
CA PHE A 88 -7.67 1.77 16.37
C PHE A 88 -8.38 1.37 15.07
N GLU A 89 -8.32 0.11 14.66
CA GLU A 89 -9.02 -0.38 13.45
C GLU A 89 -10.54 -0.24 13.57
N TRP A 90 -11.12 -0.72 14.67
CA TRP A 90 -12.54 -0.56 14.98
C TRP A 90 -12.99 0.90 14.91
N LEU A 91 -12.18 1.84 15.40
CA LEU A 91 -12.50 3.26 15.37
C LEU A 91 -12.49 3.82 13.94
N LEU A 92 -11.54 3.40 13.10
CA LEU A 92 -11.46 3.83 11.70
C LEU A 92 -12.70 3.39 10.92
N GLU A 93 -13.14 2.14 11.12
CA GLU A 93 -14.34 1.59 10.48
C GLU A 93 -15.60 2.34 10.92
N ASN A 94 -15.81 2.50 12.24
CA ASN A 94 -17.03 3.13 12.76
C ASN A 94 -17.17 4.61 12.38
N LEU A 95 -16.05 5.34 12.35
CA LEU A 95 -16.05 6.76 12.02
C LEU A 95 -15.85 7.02 10.52
N ASN A 96 -15.56 5.98 9.72
CA ASN A 96 -15.18 6.06 8.32
C ASN A 96 -14.02 7.05 8.10
N ILE A 97 -12.88 6.77 8.73
CA ILE A 97 -11.66 7.59 8.66
C ILE A 97 -10.55 6.78 8.00
N ILE A 98 -9.85 7.37 7.03
CA ILE A 98 -8.64 6.78 6.43
C ILE A 98 -7.40 7.35 7.13
N TYR A 99 -6.63 6.48 7.78
CA TYR A 99 -5.37 6.87 8.40
C TYR A 99 -4.24 6.90 7.39
N LYS A 100 -3.59 8.06 7.25
CA LYS A 100 -2.35 8.23 6.48
C LYS A 100 -1.21 8.58 7.44
N PRO A 101 -0.15 7.75 7.53
CA PRO A 101 0.98 8.07 8.40
C PRO A 101 1.73 9.30 7.87
N THR A 102 2.25 10.12 8.79
CA THR A 102 3.14 11.21 8.42
C THR A 102 4.50 10.64 8.00
N PRO A 103 5.09 11.10 6.88
CA PRO A 103 6.42 10.66 6.48
C PRO A 103 7.46 11.02 7.54
N THR A 104 8.56 10.27 7.58
CA THR A 104 9.67 10.48 8.53
C THR A 104 10.37 11.82 8.30
N ASN A 105 10.66 12.12 7.04
CA ASN A 105 11.35 13.33 6.61
C ASN A 105 10.40 14.21 5.79
N ILE A 106 10.23 15.46 6.23
CA ILE A 106 9.47 16.47 5.50
C ILE A 106 10.48 17.46 4.92
N HIS A 107 10.63 17.43 3.60
CA HIS A 107 11.43 18.39 2.86
C HIS A 107 10.51 19.22 1.95
N PRO A 108 10.84 20.50 1.67
CA PRO A 108 10.08 21.30 0.74
C PRO A 108 10.18 20.71 -0.67
N VAL A 109 9.05 20.67 -1.38
CA VAL A 109 9.03 20.23 -2.78
C VAL A 109 9.49 21.39 -3.66
N THR A 110 10.71 21.30 -4.20
CA THR A 110 11.25 22.30 -5.12
C THR A 110 10.99 21.91 -6.58
N ARG A 111 10.94 22.91 -7.47
CA ARG A 111 10.79 22.68 -8.92
C ARG A 111 11.88 21.73 -9.45
N LYS A 112 13.13 21.95 -9.05
CA LYS A 112 14.28 21.14 -9.47
C LYS A 112 14.14 19.68 -9.05
N ASP A 113 13.74 19.43 -7.81
CA ASP A 113 13.57 18.06 -7.31
C ASP A 113 12.39 17.36 -7.97
N SER A 114 11.29 18.08 -8.22
CA SER A 114 10.15 17.52 -8.96
C SER A 114 10.53 17.09 -10.38
N LEU A 115 11.28 17.93 -11.10
CA LEU A 115 11.76 17.61 -12.46
C LEU A 115 12.67 16.40 -12.44
N ARG A 116 13.65 16.37 -11.52
CA ARG A 116 14.55 15.23 -11.33
C ARG A 116 13.79 13.93 -11.07
N LYS A 117 12.76 13.97 -10.23
CA LYS A 117 11.93 12.81 -9.92
C LYS A 117 11.16 12.32 -11.15
N LEU A 118 10.59 13.23 -11.96
CA LEU A 118 9.91 12.86 -13.20
C LEU A 118 10.87 12.23 -14.21
N THR A 119 12.05 12.82 -14.38
CA THR A 119 13.10 12.26 -15.25
C THR A 119 13.55 10.88 -14.76
N GLN A 120 13.71 10.71 -13.44
CA GLN A 120 14.06 9.42 -12.85
C GLN A 120 13.01 8.36 -13.16
N ILE A 121 11.73 8.66 -12.92
CA ILE A 121 10.61 7.75 -13.21
C ILE A 121 10.61 7.35 -14.69
N TYR A 122 10.79 8.31 -15.60
CA TYR A 122 10.86 8.04 -17.04
C TYR A 122 12.06 7.14 -17.42
N CYS A 123 13.24 7.44 -16.89
CA CYS A 123 14.43 6.63 -17.14
C CYS A 123 14.28 5.21 -16.59
N ASP A 124 13.62 5.05 -15.43
CA ASP A 124 13.38 3.75 -14.83
C ASP A 124 12.37 2.93 -15.64
N ASP A 125 11.28 3.54 -16.13
CA ASP A 125 10.33 2.90 -17.06
C ASP A 125 11.01 2.41 -18.35
N ILE A 126 11.94 3.20 -18.92
CA ILE A 126 12.74 2.74 -20.06
C ILE A 126 13.61 1.53 -19.70
N LYS A 127 14.25 1.55 -18.53
CA LYS A 127 15.09 0.43 -18.09
C LYS A 127 14.24 -0.83 -17.88
N GLU A 128 13.08 -0.71 -17.23
CA GLU A 128 12.16 -1.81 -17.00
C GLU A 128 11.72 -2.45 -18.33
N LYS A 129 11.29 -1.63 -19.30
CA LYS A 129 10.93 -2.12 -20.65
C LYS A 129 12.06 -2.87 -21.35
N ARG A 130 13.31 -2.38 -21.23
CA ARG A 130 14.48 -3.05 -21.80
C ARG A 130 14.79 -4.36 -21.09
N LEU A 131 14.71 -4.38 -19.76
CA LEU A 131 14.93 -5.58 -18.97
C LEU A 131 13.86 -6.63 -19.27
N ASP A 132 12.60 -6.24 -19.42
CA ASP A 132 11.52 -7.16 -19.73
C ASP A 132 11.64 -7.73 -21.14
N ALA A 133 12.00 -6.90 -22.13
CA ALA A 133 12.31 -7.38 -23.47
C ALA A 133 13.48 -8.38 -23.47
N TYR A 134 14.51 -8.13 -22.66
CA TYR A 134 15.65 -9.04 -22.52
C TYR A 134 15.27 -10.34 -21.79
N LYS A 135 14.45 -10.29 -20.74
CA LYS A 135 13.91 -11.48 -20.07
C LYS A 135 13.12 -12.36 -21.05
N LEU A 136 12.23 -11.77 -21.82
CA LEU A 136 11.45 -12.50 -22.85
C LEU A 136 12.37 -13.18 -23.87
N LYS A 137 13.43 -12.49 -24.30
CA LYS A 137 14.45 -13.09 -25.17
C LYS A 137 15.12 -14.29 -24.51
N LEU A 138 15.61 -14.14 -23.27
CA LEU A 138 16.24 -15.24 -22.55
C LEU A 138 15.30 -16.42 -22.33
N GLU A 139 14.03 -16.15 -21.98
CA GLU A 139 13.00 -17.19 -21.84
C GLU A 139 12.78 -17.96 -23.15
N SER A 140 12.83 -17.28 -24.30
CA SER A 140 12.74 -17.95 -25.61
C SER A 140 13.97 -18.82 -25.95
N GLU A 141 15.15 -18.46 -25.41
CA GLU A 141 16.42 -19.17 -25.64
C GLU A 141 16.66 -20.32 -24.65
N GLN A 142 15.96 -20.34 -23.51
CA GLN A 142 16.07 -21.38 -22.47
C GLN A 142 15.94 -22.83 -22.97
N PRO A 143 14.93 -23.21 -23.80
CA PRO A 143 14.80 -24.60 -24.24
C PRO A 143 15.99 -25.05 -25.09
N ALA A 144 16.43 -24.21 -26.03
CA ALA A 144 17.58 -24.50 -26.89
C ALA A 144 18.86 -24.66 -26.05
N PHE A 145 19.08 -23.77 -25.08
CA PHE A 145 20.22 -23.85 -24.17
C PHE A 145 20.20 -25.14 -23.33
N LEU A 146 19.04 -25.55 -22.82
CA LEU A 146 18.92 -26.79 -22.05
C LEU A 146 19.19 -28.03 -22.92
N GLU A 147 18.74 -28.03 -24.17
CA GLU A 147 19.06 -29.10 -25.13
C GLU A 147 20.57 -29.20 -25.42
N GLU A 148 21.23 -28.07 -25.69
CA GLU A 148 22.68 -28.01 -25.87
C GLU A 148 23.43 -28.45 -24.60
N LYS A 149 22.96 -28.04 -23.43
CA LYS A 149 23.53 -28.45 -22.14
C LYS A 149 23.44 -29.96 -21.94
N ILE A 150 22.31 -30.59 -22.26
CA ILE A 150 22.17 -32.06 -22.18
C ILE A 150 23.19 -32.74 -23.09
N ARG A 151 23.32 -32.29 -24.34
CA ARG A 151 24.28 -32.84 -25.30
C ARG A 151 25.73 -32.69 -24.81
N ALA A 152 26.09 -31.50 -24.32
CA ALA A 152 27.43 -31.23 -23.82
C ALA A 152 27.77 -32.08 -22.59
N LEU A 153 26.83 -32.24 -21.64
CA LEU A 153 27.04 -33.09 -20.46
C LEU A 153 27.19 -34.57 -20.82
N GLN A 154 26.40 -35.06 -21.79
CA GLN A 154 26.53 -36.42 -22.31
C GLN A 154 27.90 -36.63 -22.96
N PHE A 155 28.30 -35.72 -23.86
CA PHE A 155 29.59 -35.77 -24.53
C PHE A 155 30.77 -35.78 -23.54
N ILE A 156 30.79 -34.86 -22.57
CA ILE A 156 31.85 -34.81 -21.55
C ILE A 156 31.92 -36.13 -20.77
N ARG A 157 30.77 -36.68 -20.39
CA ARG A 157 30.71 -37.93 -19.64
C ARG A 157 31.25 -39.11 -20.44
N ASP A 158 30.88 -39.22 -21.72
CA ASP A 158 31.32 -40.30 -22.61
C ASP A 158 32.83 -40.21 -22.86
N GLU A 159 33.37 -39.03 -23.15
CA GLU A 159 34.81 -38.78 -23.31
C GLU A 159 35.62 -39.12 -22.05
N GLN A 160 35.11 -38.76 -20.86
CA GLN A 160 35.76 -39.11 -19.59
C GLN A 160 35.83 -40.63 -19.38
N MET A 161 34.76 -41.35 -19.73
CA MET A 161 34.73 -42.81 -19.67
C MET A 161 35.70 -43.44 -20.67
N GLU A 162 35.77 -42.92 -21.90
CA GLU A 162 36.67 -43.41 -22.95
C GLU A 162 38.15 -43.20 -22.60
N CYS A 163 38.48 -42.03 -22.04
CA CYS A 163 39.83 -41.71 -21.60
C CYS A 163 40.23 -42.42 -20.29
N GLY A 164 39.31 -43.16 -19.63
CA GLY A 164 39.56 -43.87 -18.38
C GLY A 164 39.83 -42.95 -17.18
N ILE A 165 39.35 -41.71 -17.24
CA ILE A 165 39.49 -40.71 -16.18
C ILE A 165 38.27 -40.82 -15.25
N GLU A 166 38.41 -40.39 -14.00
CA GLU A 166 37.29 -40.34 -13.05
C GLU A 166 36.14 -39.47 -13.59
N VAL A 167 34.95 -40.06 -13.65
CA VAL A 167 33.75 -39.41 -14.19
C VAL A 167 33.28 -38.32 -13.23
N THR A 168 33.35 -37.07 -13.69
CA THR A 168 32.93 -35.89 -12.91
C THR A 168 31.43 -35.63 -13.06
N VAL A 169 30.89 -35.83 -14.27
CA VAL A 169 29.49 -35.55 -14.58
C VAL A 169 28.60 -36.73 -14.17
N THR A 170 27.72 -36.54 -13.19
CA THR A 170 26.84 -37.62 -12.72
C THR A 170 25.63 -37.83 -13.65
N GLN A 171 25.11 -39.05 -13.71
CA GLN A 171 23.91 -39.35 -14.51
C GLN A 171 22.68 -38.57 -14.00
N LYS A 172 22.60 -38.36 -12.68
CA LYS A 172 21.54 -37.59 -12.04
C LYS A 172 21.50 -36.16 -12.56
N GLU A 173 22.64 -35.50 -12.72
CA GLU A 173 22.69 -34.14 -13.27
C GLU A 173 22.13 -34.06 -14.70
N ILE A 174 22.38 -35.06 -15.54
CA ILE A 174 21.82 -35.11 -16.91
C ILE A 174 20.29 -35.29 -16.85
N ASP A 175 19.81 -36.14 -15.95
CA ASP A 175 18.39 -36.41 -15.79
C ASP A 175 17.64 -35.21 -15.20
N ASP A 176 18.24 -34.50 -14.23
CA ASP A 176 17.71 -33.25 -13.66
C ASP A 176 17.53 -32.18 -14.74
N VAL A 177 18.51 -32.01 -15.64
CA VAL A 177 18.41 -31.05 -16.76
C VAL A 177 17.33 -31.47 -17.76
N LYS A 178 17.18 -32.77 -18.03
CA LYS A 178 16.07 -33.29 -18.85
C LYS A 178 14.71 -33.05 -18.21
N GLU A 179 14.61 -33.17 -16.89
CA GLU A 179 13.39 -32.85 -16.15
C GLU A 179 13.06 -31.37 -16.23
N GLN A 180 14.06 -30.48 -16.08
CA GLN A 180 13.89 -29.04 -16.26
C GLN A 180 13.34 -28.69 -17.65
N LEU A 181 13.91 -29.28 -18.72
CA LEU A 181 13.43 -29.08 -20.09
C LEU A 181 11.96 -29.56 -20.25
N LYS A 182 11.63 -30.74 -19.70
CA LYS A 182 10.25 -31.26 -19.73
C LYS A 182 9.27 -30.34 -18.98
N GLN A 183 9.66 -29.86 -17.80
CA GLN A 183 8.84 -28.94 -17.01
C GLN A 183 8.59 -27.65 -17.79
N LEU A 184 9.62 -27.06 -18.39
CA LEU A 184 9.54 -25.84 -19.18
C LEU A 184 8.59 -26.01 -20.39
N ASN A 185 8.71 -27.11 -21.12
CA ASN A 185 7.82 -27.43 -22.24
C ASN A 185 6.36 -27.62 -21.80
N ASN A 186 6.13 -28.26 -20.64
CA ASN A 186 4.78 -28.42 -20.10
C ASN A 186 4.16 -27.08 -19.64
N LEU A 187 4.97 -26.19 -19.06
CA LEU A 187 4.58 -24.82 -18.70
C LEU A 187 4.21 -24.01 -19.95
N SER A 188 5.03 -24.08 -21.01
CA SER A 188 4.74 -23.41 -22.28
C SER A 188 3.42 -23.89 -22.91
N ARG A 189 3.15 -25.21 -22.89
CA ARG A 189 1.88 -25.78 -23.39
C ARG A 189 0.68 -25.25 -22.61
N LYS A 190 0.75 -25.25 -21.27
CA LYS A 190 -0.33 -24.73 -20.40
C LYS A 190 -0.63 -23.25 -20.59
N ASN A 191 0.33 -22.44 -21.03
CA ASN A 191 0.12 -21.01 -21.26
C ASN A 191 -0.49 -20.71 -22.65
N ASN A 192 -0.50 -21.68 -23.57
CA ASN A 192 -1.03 -21.53 -24.92
C ASN A 192 -2.45 -22.12 -25.09
N ASP A 193 -2.93 -22.92 -24.13
CA ASP A 193 -4.30 -23.43 -24.02
C ASP A 193 -5.19 -22.44 -23.23
#